data_AF-A0A2V5RUI3-F1
#
_entry.id   AF-A0A2V5RUI3-F1
#
_cell.length_a   1.000
_cell.length_b   1.000
_cell.length_c   1.000
_cell.angle_alpha   90.00
_cell.angle_beta   90.00
_cell.angle_gamma   90.00
#
_symmetry.space_group_name_H-M   'P 1'
#
loop_
_entity.id
_entity.type
_entity.pdbx_description
1 polymer ?
#
loop_
_entity_poly.entity_id
_entity_poly.type
_entity_poly.pdbx_seq_one_letter_code
_entity_poly.pdbx_strand_id
1 'polypeptide(L)'
;MIAHLKLDDRLSILRTEDRFRTWRSLEDKRLCIICKRKFNGRQVEIRRAGNREYQLHYPTEGCNSRPHLWIYPATPLVSHVVELEWWRAAGTKQQERRLNESALSVGGHRV
;
A
#
# COMPACT_ATOMS: atom_id res chain seq x y z
N MET A 1 -24.20 -12.76 1.53
CA MET A 1 -24.37 -13.55 0.29
C MET A 1 -23.19 -13.27 -0.64
N ILE A 2 -22.53 -14.33 -1.12
CA ILE A 2 -21.51 -14.24 -2.17
C ILE A 2 -22.25 -14.15 -3.51
N ALA A 3 -21.89 -13.17 -4.35
CA ALA A 3 -22.55 -13.01 -5.64
C ALA A 3 -21.90 -13.95 -6.69
N HIS A 4 -22.70 -14.80 -7.33
CA HIS A 4 -22.29 -15.51 -8.55
C HIS A 4 -22.37 -14.54 -9.73
N LEU A 5 -21.21 -14.03 -10.17
CA LEU A 5 -21.09 -13.01 -11.21
C LEU A 5 -20.49 -13.63 -12.49
N LYS A 6 -20.94 -13.16 -13.66
CA LYS A 6 -20.24 -13.46 -14.93
C LYS A 6 -18.84 -12.85 -14.89
N LEU A 7 -17.92 -13.39 -15.69
CA LEU A 7 -16.53 -12.94 -15.70
C LEU A 7 -16.39 -11.45 -16.08
N ASP A 8 -17.17 -10.98 -17.04
CA ASP A 8 -17.13 -9.57 -17.47
C ASP A 8 -17.71 -8.63 -16.40
N ASP A 9 -18.80 -9.03 -15.73
CA ASP A 9 -19.37 -8.30 -14.60
C ASP A 9 -18.36 -8.19 -13.47
N ARG A 10 -17.66 -9.31 -13.19
CA ARG A 10 -16.64 -9.38 -12.14
C ARG A 10 -15.47 -8.42 -12.41
N LEU A 11 -14.94 -8.41 -13.63
CA LEU A 11 -13.86 -7.49 -13.98
C LEU A 11 -14.32 -6.02 -13.89
N SER A 12 -15.56 -5.75 -14.31
CA SER A 12 -16.16 -4.42 -14.21
C SER A 12 -16.28 -3.97 -12.75
N ILE A 13 -16.77 -4.83 -11.86
CA ILE A 13 -16.86 -4.57 -10.42
C ILE A 13 -15.48 -4.34 -9.81
N LEU A 14 -14.48 -5.16 -10.14
CA LEU A 14 -13.11 -4.97 -9.63
C LEU A 14 -12.54 -3.61 -10.04
N ARG A 15 -12.79 -3.17 -11.28
CA ARG A 15 -12.36 -1.85 -11.78
C ARG A 15 -13.08 -0.69 -11.09
N THR A 16 -14.35 -0.87 -10.75
CA THR A 16 -15.16 0.17 -10.10
C THR A 16 -14.84 0.29 -8.60
N GLU A 17 -14.71 -0.85 -7.90
CA GLU A 17 -14.64 -0.87 -6.43
C GLU A 17 -13.19 -0.82 -5.89
N ASP A 18 -12.18 -1.25 -6.66
CA ASP A 18 -10.78 -1.01 -6.30
C ASP A 18 -10.35 0.39 -6.71
N ARG A 19 -10.56 1.34 -5.80
CA ARG A 19 -10.21 2.76 -6.01
C ARG A 19 -8.70 3.04 -5.93
N PHE A 20 -7.89 2.05 -5.58
CA PHE A 20 -6.45 2.24 -5.35
C PHE A 20 -5.61 1.76 -6.54
N ARG A 21 -6.04 0.70 -7.22
CA ARG A 21 -5.35 0.13 -8.39
C ARG A 21 -6.34 -0.33 -9.45
N THR A 22 -5.95 -0.22 -10.72
CA THR A 22 -6.76 -0.71 -11.83
C THR A 22 -6.51 -2.19 -12.10
N TRP A 23 -7.59 -2.96 -12.22
CA TRP A 23 -7.57 -4.35 -12.71
C TRP A 23 -7.68 -4.36 -14.24
N ARG A 24 -6.62 -4.75 -14.95
CA ARG A 24 -6.62 -4.85 -16.43
C ARG A 24 -7.29 -6.13 -16.89
N SER A 25 -7.08 -7.22 -16.16
CA SER A 25 -7.69 -8.53 -16.40
C SER A 25 -8.01 -9.25 -15.09
N LEU A 26 -8.77 -10.35 -15.16
CA LEU A 26 -8.96 -11.23 -14.00
C LEU A 26 -7.70 -12.03 -13.62
N GLU A 27 -6.70 -12.07 -14.49
CA GLU A 27 -5.41 -12.72 -14.22
C GLU A 27 -4.40 -11.80 -13.55
N ASP A 28 -4.69 -10.50 -13.49
CA ASP A 28 -3.87 -9.54 -12.76
C ASP A 28 -3.69 -10.02 -11.34
N LYS A 29 -2.44 -10.04 -10.88
CA LYS A 29 -2.12 -10.48 -9.52
C LYS A 29 -2.01 -9.29 -8.58
N ARG A 30 -2.37 -9.54 -7.33
CA ARG A 30 -2.11 -8.66 -6.19
C ARG A 30 -1.46 -9.47 -5.07
N LEU A 31 -0.77 -8.77 -4.19
CA LEU A 31 -0.16 -9.29 -2.97
C LEU A 31 -0.89 -8.68 -1.78
N CYS A 32 -1.40 -9.51 -0.87
CA CYS A 32 -1.92 -9.01 0.40
C CYS A 32 -0.76 -8.63 1.32
N ILE A 33 -0.73 -7.40 1.84
CA ILE A 33 0.35 -6.99 2.75
C ILE A 33 0.23 -7.62 4.14
N ILE A 34 -0.94 -8.11 4.55
CA ILE A 34 -1.14 -8.77 5.85
C ILE A 34 -0.53 -10.17 5.80
N CYS A 35 -1.09 -11.06 4.96
CA CYS A 35 -0.70 -12.47 4.92
C CYS A 35 0.41 -12.80 3.91
N LYS A 36 0.88 -11.81 3.13
CA LYS A 36 1.96 -11.94 2.14
C LYS A 36 1.70 -12.97 1.02
N ARG A 37 0.44 -13.31 0.77
CA ARG A 37 0.04 -14.24 -0.29
C ARG A 37 -0.45 -13.52 -1.53
N LYS A 38 -0.13 -14.09 -2.70
CA LYS A 38 -0.59 -13.60 -4.00
C LYS A 38 -1.96 -14.17 -4.32
N PHE A 39 -2.78 -13.40 -5.01
CA PHE A 39 -4.08 -13.80 -5.54
C PHE A 39 -4.38 -13.03 -6.82
N ASN A 40 -5.37 -13.48 -7.60
CA ASN A 40 -5.81 -12.79 -8.81
C ASN A 40 -7.28 -12.34 -8.72
N GLY A 41 -7.74 -11.67 -9.78
CA GLY A 41 -9.08 -11.10 -9.84
C GLY A 41 -10.16 -12.17 -9.77
N ARG A 42 -9.91 -13.40 -10.21
CA ARG A 42 -10.85 -14.53 -10.08
C ARG A 42 -11.06 -15.00 -8.65
N GLN A 43 -10.10 -14.75 -7.77
CA GLN A 43 -10.16 -15.19 -6.37
C GLN A 43 -10.80 -14.16 -5.44
N VAL A 44 -10.78 -12.87 -5.78
CA VAL A 44 -11.38 -11.80 -4.95
C VAL A 44 -12.81 -12.10 -4.51
N GLU A 45 -13.10 -12.12 -3.23
CA GLU A 45 -14.48 -12.32 -2.82
C GLU A 45 -15.28 -11.02 -3.06
N ILE A 46 -16.37 -11.13 -3.83
CA ILE A 46 -17.25 -10.00 -4.14
C ILE A 46 -18.58 -10.21 -3.42
N ARG A 47 -18.87 -9.31 -2.49
CA ARG A 47 -20.10 -9.33 -1.69
C ARG A 47 -20.97 -8.15 -2.08
N ARG A 48 -22.27 -8.38 -2.27
CA ARG A 48 -23.23 -7.31 -2.54
C ARG A 48 -23.64 -6.64 -1.23
N ALA A 49 -23.53 -5.31 -1.16
CA ALA A 49 -24.09 -4.50 -0.09
C ALA A 49 -25.54 -4.10 -0.41
N GLY A 50 -26.33 -3.79 0.62
CA GLY A 50 -27.77 -3.52 0.50
C GLY A 50 -28.13 -2.31 -0.39
N ASN A 51 -27.19 -1.40 -0.61
CA ASN A 51 -27.32 -0.20 -1.44
C ASN A 51 -26.89 -0.39 -2.90
N ARG A 52 -26.83 -1.64 -3.40
CA ARG A 52 -26.34 -2.02 -4.74
C ARG A 52 -24.83 -1.82 -4.96
N GLU A 53 -24.08 -1.42 -3.93
CA GLU A 53 -22.61 -1.40 -4.00
C GLU A 53 -22.03 -2.80 -3.85
N TYR A 54 -20.83 -3.01 -4.39
CA TYR A 54 -20.09 -4.23 -4.19
C TYR A 54 -18.91 -3.98 -3.25
N GLN A 55 -18.64 -4.94 -2.38
CA GLN A 55 -17.47 -4.90 -1.51
C GLN A 55 -16.50 -5.99 -1.93
N LEU A 56 -15.24 -5.59 -2.08
CA LEU A 56 -14.13 -6.48 -2.37
C LEU A 56 -13.51 -6.97 -1.05
N HIS A 57 -13.40 -8.29 -0.92
CA HIS A 57 -12.83 -8.98 0.23
C HIS A 57 -11.75 -9.96 -0.21
N TYR A 58 -10.82 -10.25 0.69
CA TYR A 58 -9.77 -11.22 0.42
C TYR A 58 -10.33 -12.64 0.36
N PRO A 59 -9.86 -13.50 -0.58
CA PRO A 59 -10.41 -14.84 -0.82
C PRO A 59 -10.43 -15.81 0.36
N THR A 60 -9.53 -15.65 1.34
CA THR A 60 -9.29 -16.67 2.37
C THR A 60 -9.81 -16.22 3.73
N GLU A 61 -10.51 -17.12 4.41
CA GLU A 61 -10.87 -16.96 5.81
C GLU A 61 -9.61 -16.75 6.68
N GLY A 62 -9.71 -15.89 7.67
CA GLY A 62 -8.59 -15.53 8.55
C GLY A 62 -7.74 -14.34 8.09
N CYS A 63 -8.00 -13.75 6.92
CA CYS A 63 -7.39 -12.48 6.50
C CYS A 63 -8.46 -11.48 6.08
N ASN A 64 -8.65 -10.42 6.87
CA ASN A 64 -9.65 -9.37 6.64
C ASN A 64 -9.16 -8.27 5.69
N SER A 65 -8.14 -8.54 4.86
CA SER A 65 -7.55 -7.51 4.00
C SER A 65 -8.53 -7.00 2.95
N ARG A 66 -8.42 -5.70 2.66
CA ARG A 66 -9.27 -4.95 1.72
C ARG A 66 -8.41 -4.28 0.63
N PRO A 67 -9.00 -3.69 -0.43
CA PRO A 67 -8.23 -3.16 -1.57
C PRO A 67 -7.05 -2.24 -1.23
N HIS A 68 -7.17 -1.39 -0.20
CA HIS A 68 -6.07 -0.52 0.25
C HIS A 68 -4.82 -1.28 0.73
N LEU A 69 -4.96 -2.56 1.09
CA LEU A 69 -3.91 -3.47 1.55
C LEU A 69 -3.38 -4.40 0.45
N TRP A 70 -3.84 -4.23 -0.78
CA TRP A 70 -3.51 -5.09 -1.90
C TRP A 70 -2.53 -4.39 -2.82
N ILE A 71 -1.29 -4.88 -2.89
CA ILE A 71 -0.24 -4.25 -3.67
C ILE A 71 0.09 -4.99 -4.95
N TYR A 72 0.78 -4.35 -5.90
CA TYR A 72 1.32 -5.08 -7.04
C TYR A 72 2.41 -6.02 -6.52
N PRO A 73 2.52 -7.25 -7.05
CA PRO A 73 3.53 -8.20 -6.58
C PRO A 73 4.97 -7.71 -6.71
N ALA A 74 5.24 -6.80 -7.64
CA ALA A 74 6.55 -6.18 -7.85
C ALA A 74 6.78 -4.93 -6.98
N THR A 75 5.80 -4.48 -6.20
CA THR A 75 5.97 -3.35 -5.29
C THR A 75 6.96 -3.73 -4.19
N PRO A 76 8.13 -3.06 -4.09
CA PRO A 76 9.08 -3.34 -3.03
C PRO A 76 8.45 -2.97 -1.68
N LEU A 77 8.46 -3.92 -0.76
CA LEU A 77 8.07 -3.66 0.63
C LEU A 77 9.30 -3.14 1.36
N VAL A 78 9.29 -1.87 1.75
CA VAL A 78 10.31 -1.30 2.63
C VAL A 78 10.12 -1.93 4.01
N SER A 79 11.17 -2.52 4.57
CA SER A 79 11.12 -3.05 5.93
C SER A 79 11.15 -1.89 6.93
N HIS A 80 10.58 -2.10 8.12
CA HIS A 80 10.64 -1.11 9.21
C HIS A 80 12.09 -0.74 9.61
N VAL A 81 13.04 -1.64 9.35
CA VAL A 81 14.49 -1.38 9.56
C VAL A 81 14.98 -0.26 8.63
N VAL A 82 14.59 -0.30 7.36
CA VAL A 82 14.96 0.74 6.38
C VAL A 82 14.28 2.08 6.69
N GLU A 83 13.04 2.05 7.19
CA GLU A 83 12.34 3.26 7.64
C GLU A 83 13.05 3.95 8.82
N LEU A 84 13.46 3.17 9.83
CA LEU A 84 14.25 3.67 10.97
C LEU A 84 15.61 4.26 10.53
N GLU A 85 16.28 3.65 9.56
CA GLU A 85 17.53 4.17 9.02
C GLU A 85 17.34 5.49 8.27
N TRP A 86 16.25 5.64 7.51
CA TRP A 86 15.93 6.91 6.86
C TRP A 86 15.63 8.02 7.86
N TRP A 87 14.91 7.72 8.94
CA TRP A 87 14.68 8.69 10.01
C TRP A 87 15.98 9.10 10.71
N ARG A 88 16.91 8.16 10.94
CA ARG A 88 18.24 8.49 11.51
C ARG A 88 19.07 9.35 10.56
N ALA A 89 19.12 9.00 9.28
CA ALA A 89 19.86 9.74 8.27
C ALA A 89 19.27 11.14 7.99
N ALA A 90 17.95 11.30 8.10
CA ALA A 90 17.31 12.60 8.03
C ALA A 90 17.58 13.45 9.28
N GLY A 91 17.62 12.83 10.46
CA GLY A 91 17.91 13.51 11.72
C GLY A 91 19.36 14.03 11.82
N THR A 92 20.34 13.28 11.31
CA THR A 92 21.76 13.69 11.34
C THR A 92 22.02 14.94 10.49
N LYS A 93 21.36 15.10 9.33
CA LYS A 93 21.51 16.30 8.49
C LYS A 93 21.05 17.59 9.21
N GLN A 94 20.03 17.49 10.06
CA GLN A 94 19.54 18.63 10.82
C GLN A 94 20.50 19.00 11.97
N GLN A 95 21.12 18.00 12.60
CA GLN A 95 22.13 18.21 13.65
C GLN A 95 23.42 18.81 13.08
N GLU A 96 23.93 18.28 11.97
CA GLU A 96 25.13 18.79 11.28
C GLU A 96 24.95 20.23 10.81
N ARG A 97 23.77 20.58 10.29
CA ARG A 97 23.46 21.96 9.91
C ARG A 97 23.49 22.91 11.11
N ARG A 98 22.91 22.53 12.27
CA ARG A 98 22.98 23.35 13.49
C ARG A 98 24.41 23.50 14.01
N LEU A 99 25.22 22.44 13.93
CA LEU A 99 26.62 22.48 14.35
C LEU A 99 27.46 23.38 13.42
N ASN A 100 27.24 23.32 12.11
CA ASN A 100 27.91 24.18 11.14
C ASN A 100 27.47 25.66 11.25
N GLU A 101 26.18 25.93 11.46
CA GLU A 101 25.67 27.30 11.72
C GLU A 101 26.26 27.87 13.02
N SER A 102 26.45 27.04 14.06
CA SER A 102 27.08 27.43 15.33
C SER A 102 28.60 27.64 15.21
N ALA A 103 29.28 26.87 14.35
CA ALA A 103 30.71 27.03 14.10
C ALA A 103 31.03 28.31 13.30
N LEU A 104 30.14 28.70 12.38
CA LEU A 104 30.26 29.94 11.61
C LEU A 104 30.07 31.20 12.47
N SER A 105 29.32 31.13 13.58
CA SER A 105 29.11 32.28 14.47
C SER A 105 30.27 32.56 15.44
N VAL A 106 31.26 31.67 15.55
CA VAL A 106 32.39 31.81 16.51
C VAL A 106 33.64 32.44 15.86
N GLY A 107 33.70 32.54 14.53
CA GLY A 107 34.88 33.04 13.80
C GLY A 107 35.00 34.56 13.64
N GLY A 108 34.08 35.34 14.19
CA GLY A 108 33.92 36.76 13.83
C GLY A 108 34.15 37.76 14.95
N HIS A 109 35.19 37.63 15.80
CA HIS A 109 35.66 38.75 16.64
C HIS A 109 37.19 38.66 16.81
N ARG A 110 37.92 39.45 16.02
CA ARG A 110 39.26 39.94 16.36
C ARG A 110 39.28 41.43 16.04
N VAL A 111 39.29 42.25 17.10
CA VAL A 111 39.65 43.67 17.10
C VAL A 111 41.10 43.75 17.54
#